data_AF-A0A367G8Q9-F1
#
_entry.id   AF-A0A367G8Q9-F1
#
_cell.length_a   1.000
_cell.length_b   1.000
_cell.length_c   1.000
_cell.angle_alpha   90.00
_cell.angle_beta   90.00
_cell.angle_gamma   90.00
#
_symmetry.space_group_name_H-M   'P 1'
#
loop_
_entity.id
_entity.type
_entity.pdbx_description
1 polymer ?
#
loop_
_entity_poly.entity_id
_entity_poly.type
_entity_poly.pdbx_seq_one_letter_code
_entity_poly.pdbx_strand_id
1 'polypeptide(L)'
;MTERYCEGERFADLSFTEETFEDCDFTDCVFVDCSFTKCELDHTTLNECKFVRCEITGLRSTHSSVQSLDFEDCRLNEIEWAPLMSNGAFPDPIHTLKECSLKYNTFTEMNFNRFDFSDGNEIVGSMFAKCEMQLANFKGVELHETEFYQCDLRKADFRDAAGYKVDILGSRLKDAKFSLPEAVNLLADLKIKLS
;
A
#
# COMPACT_ATOMS: atom_id res chain seq x y z
N MET A 1 -32.05 1.14 -5.44
CA MET A 1 -30.86 1.96 -5.74
C MET A 1 -30.63 1.92 -7.23
N THR A 2 -30.24 3.03 -7.83
CA THR A 2 -29.62 3.00 -9.17
C THR A 2 -28.14 2.78 -8.95
N GLU A 3 -27.66 1.58 -9.27
CA GLU A 3 -26.23 1.29 -9.41
C GLU A 3 -25.59 2.41 -10.25
N ARG A 4 -24.49 2.98 -9.77
CA ARG A 4 -23.80 4.06 -10.47
C ARG A 4 -22.54 3.51 -11.12
N TYR A 5 -22.67 3.15 -12.40
CA TYR A 5 -21.56 2.72 -13.24
C TYR A 5 -20.88 3.91 -13.91
N CYS A 6 -19.57 4.05 -13.75
CA CYS A 6 -18.72 5.04 -14.38
C CYS A 6 -17.53 4.34 -15.05
N GLU A 7 -17.31 4.61 -16.34
CA GLU A 7 -16.22 4.00 -17.12
C GLU A 7 -15.42 5.08 -17.86
N GLY A 8 -14.09 5.07 -17.73
CA GLY A 8 -13.21 6.01 -18.44
C GLY A 8 -13.39 7.48 -18.04
N GLU A 9 -14.12 7.75 -16.97
CA GLU A 9 -14.45 9.10 -16.55
C GLU A 9 -13.31 9.77 -15.79
N ARG A 10 -13.26 11.11 -15.88
CA ARG A 10 -12.31 11.93 -15.14
C ARG A 10 -13.05 12.76 -14.09
N PHE A 11 -12.66 12.56 -12.84
CA PHE A 11 -13.12 13.34 -11.69
C PHE A 11 -11.98 14.26 -11.23
N ALA A 12 -12.24 15.56 -11.10
CA ALA A 12 -11.21 16.53 -10.73
C ALA A 12 -11.70 17.52 -9.67
N ASP A 13 -10.79 17.92 -8.77
CA ASP A 13 -11.02 18.97 -7.77
C ASP A 13 -12.20 18.69 -6.84
N LEU A 14 -12.45 17.41 -6.51
CA LEU A 14 -13.55 16.98 -5.66
C LEU A 14 -13.08 16.68 -4.24
N SER A 15 -13.90 17.02 -3.25
CA SER A 15 -13.62 16.72 -1.84
C SER A 15 -14.81 15.99 -1.23
N PHE A 16 -14.53 14.82 -0.66
CA PHE A 16 -15.50 13.97 0.00
C PHE A 16 -15.07 13.76 1.46
N THR A 17 -16.00 14.00 2.39
CA THR A 17 -15.76 13.83 3.84
C THR A 17 -16.90 13.04 4.44
N GLU A 18 -16.58 11.89 5.04
CA GLU A 18 -17.55 11.01 5.71
C GLU A 18 -18.72 10.58 4.79
N GLU A 19 -18.48 10.56 3.48
CA GLU A 19 -19.44 10.12 2.47
C GLU A 19 -19.40 8.61 2.28
N THR A 20 -20.55 8.01 1.97
CA THR A 20 -20.67 6.61 1.57
C THR A 20 -20.93 6.52 0.08
N PHE A 21 -20.07 5.78 -0.62
CA PHE A 21 -20.28 5.38 -2.00
C PHE A 21 -20.97 4.02 -1.98
N GLU A 22 -22.28 4.01 -2.17
CA GLU A 22 -23.12 2.81 -2.16
C GLU A 22 -23.42 2.37 -3.60
N ASP A 23 -23.29 1.07 -3.88
CA ASP A 23 -23.60 0.46 -5.18
C ASP A 23 -22.94 1.19 -6.38
N CYS A 24 -21.67 1.60 -6.24
CA CYS A 24 -20.92 2.28 -7.28
C CYS A 24 -19.94 1.34 -7.99
N ASP A 25 -19.74 1.51 -9.28
CA ASP A 25 -18.71 0.80 -10.05
C ASP A 25 -17.92 1.83 -10.84
N PHE A 26 -16.63 1.93 -10.54
CA PHE A 26 -15.69 2.75 -11.28
C PHE A 26 -14.67 1.84 -11.96
N THR A 27 -14.68 1.89 -13.29
CA THR A 27 -13.72 1.17 -14.13
C THR A 27 -12.96 2.18 -15.00
N ASP A 28 -11.63 2.03 -15.13
CA ASP A 28 -10.79 2.91 -15.96
C ASP A 28 -10.92 4.42 -15.65
N CYS A 29 -11.39 4.76 -14.45
CA CYS A 29 -11.63 6.14 -14.06
C CYS A 29 -10.36 6.81 -13.55
N VAL A 30 -10.27 8.13 -13.72
CA VAL A 30 -9.14 8.94 -13.24
C VAL A 30 -9.62 10.00 -12.27
N PHE A 31 -9.13 9.94 -11.03
CA PHE A 31 -9.35 10.94 -9.99
C PHE A 31 -8.12 11.84 -9.90
N VAL A 32 -8.31 13.16 -10.00
CA VAL A 32 -7.21 14.12 -10.01
C VAL A 32 -7.46 15.28 -9.06
N ASP A 33 -6.50 15.57 -8.20
CA ASP A 33 -6.62 16.65 -7.20
C ASP A 33 -7.87 16.45 -6.30
N CYS A 34 -8.21 15.19 -6.00
CA CYS A 34 -9.37 14.82 -5.18
C CYS A 34 -8.99 14.45 -3.74
N SER A 35 -9.89 14.66 -2.79
CA SER A 35 -9.72 14.19 -1.41
C SER A 35 -10.86 13.31 -0.91
N PHE A 36 -10.50 12.25 -0.20
CA PHE A 36 -11.42 11.27 0.40
C PHE A 36 -11.06 11.11 1.88
N THR A 37 -11.81 11.78 2.75
CA THR A 37 -11.58 11.75 4.19
C THR A 37 -12.65 10.91 4.86
N LYS A 38 -12.25 9.81 5.49
CA LYS A 38 -13.12 8.90 6.26
C LYS A 38 -14.33 8.37 5.49
N CYS A 39 -14.23 8.33 4.16
CA CYS A 39 -15.27 7.82 3.29
C CYS A 39 -15.39 6.29 3.41
N GLU A 40 -16.53 5.78 2.98
CA GLU A 40 -16.84 4.36 3.00
C GLU A 40 -17.26 3.88 1.61
N LEU A 41 -16.67 2.78 1.15
CA LEU A 41 -17.12 2.03 -0.01
C LEU A 41 -18.07 0.95 0.47
N ASP A 42 -19.34 0.99 0.05
CA ASP A 42 -20.33 -0.04 0.34
C ASP A 42 -20.82 -0.67 -0.96
N HIS A 43 -20.63 -1.98 -1.12
CA HIS A 43 -20.93 -2.70 -2.36
C HIS A 43 -20.37 -2.02 -3.62
N THR A 44 -19.17 -1.42 -3.50
CA THR A 44 -18.55 -0.60 -4.53
C THR A 44 -17.32 -1.27 -5.13
N THR A 45 -17.11 -1.08 -6.43
CA THR A 45 -15.92 -1.57 -7.14
C THR A 45 -15.07 -0.41 -7.65
N LEU A 46 -13.76 -0.49 -7.42
CA LEU A 46 -12.75 0.35 -8.05
C LEU A 46 -11.81 -0.56 -8.85
N ASN A 47 -11.94 -0.60 -10.17
CA ASN A 47 -11.11 -1.42 -11.04
C ASN A 47 -10.31 -0.55 -12.02
N GLU A 48 -9.01 -0.82 -12.15
CA GLU A 48 -8.13 -0.15 -13.13
C GLU A 48 -8.19 1.39 -13.05
N CYS A 49 -8.46 1.92 -11.85
CA CYS A 49 -8.59 3.35 -11.63
C CYS A 49 -7.24 3.99 -11.29
N LYS A 50 -7.05 5.24 -11.72
CA LYS A 50 -5.86 6.03 -11.44
C LYS A 50 -6.17 7.23 -10.55
N PHE A 51 -5.35 7.42 -9.51
CA PHE A 51 -5.39 8.58 -8.64
C PHE A 51 -4.14 9.43 -8.85
N VAL A 52 -4.31 10.74 -9.05
CA VAL A 52 -3.21 11.68 -9.29
C VAL A 52 -3.36 12.88 -8.37
N ARG A 53 -2.36 13.17 -7.53
CA ARG A 53 -2.42 14.28 -6.56
C ARG A 53 -3.62 14.19 -5.61
N CYS A 54 -4.03 12.98 -5.30
CA CYS A 54 -5.16 12.73 -4.40
C CYS A 54 -4.71 12.50 -2.96
N GLU A 55 -5.58 12.85 -2.02
CA GLU A 55 -5.40 12.56 -0.59
C GLU A 55 -6.52 11.64 -0.10
N ILE A 56 -6.16 10.46 0.38
CA ILE A 56 -7.09 9.45 0.89
C ILE A 56 -6.71 9.16 2.34
N THR A 57 -7.62 9.45 3.26
CA THR A 57 -7.39 9.25 4.70
C THR A 57 -8.52 8.42 5.31
N GLY A 58 -8.22 7.29 5.93
CA GLY A 58 -9.18 6.49 6.68
C GLY A 58 -10.31 5.89 5.84
N LEU A 59 -10.03 5.54 4.57
CA LEU A 59 -10.98 4.89 3.68
C LEU A 59 -11.37 3.52 4.24
N ARG A 60 -12.68 3.28 4.33
CA ARG A 60 -13.24 1.99 4.77
C ARG A 60 -13.97 1.30 3.63
N SER A 61 -14.14 -0.02 3.77
CA SER A 61 -14.88 -0.83 2.82
C SER A 61 -15.75 -1.86 3.53
N THR A 62 -16.96 -1.99 3.01
CA THR A 62 -17.93 -3.02 3.36
C THR A 62 -18.39 -3.66 2.04
N HIS A 63 -18.19 -4.97 1.88
CA HIS A 63 -18.53 -5.72 0.66
C HIS A 63 -18.05 -5.10 -0.67
N SER A 64 -16.95 -4.34 -0.63
CA SER A 64 -16.40 -3.65 -1.80
C SER A 64 -15.14 -4.36 -2.31
N SER A 65 -14.74 -4.04 -3.54
CA SER A 65 -13.55 -4.61 -4.16
C SER A 65 -12.72 -3.54 -4.83
N VAL A 66 -11.41 -3.56 -4.60
CA VAL A 66 -10.47 -2.69 -5.31
C VAL A 66 -9.42 -3.53 -6.01
N GLN A 67 -9.10 -3.14 -7.23
CA GLN A 67 -8.25 -3.91 -8.12
C GLN A 67 -7.43 -2.99 -9.01
N SER A 68 -6.13 -3.31 -9.14
CA SER A 68 -5.23 -2.70 -10.10
C SER A 68 -5.21 -1.17 -10.07
N LEU A 69 -5.17 -0.60 -8.86
CA LEU A 69 -5.14 0.84 -8.67
C LEU A 69 -3.75 1.41 -8.91
N ASP A 70 -3.68 2.52 -9.64
CA ASP A 70 -2.46 3.29 -9.86
C ASP A 70 -2.50 4.59 -9.06
N PHE A 71 -1.44 4.88 -8.31
CA PHE A 71 -1.32 6.14 -7.56
C PHE A 71 -0.08 6.92 -7.99
N GLU A 72 -0.26 8.21 -8.25
CA GLU A 72 0.80 9.15 -8.62
C GLU A 72 0.69 10.44 -7.79
N ASP A 73 1.74 10.79 -7.05
CA ASP A 73 1.79 12.00 -6.20
C ASP A 73 0.65 12.02 -5.14
N CYS A 74 0.32 10.84 -4.60
CA CYS A 74 -0.80 10.66 -3.66
C CYS A 74 -0.36 10.59 -2.20
N ARG A 75 -1.25 11.02 -1.30
CA ARG A 75 -1.15 10.75 0.15
C ARG A 75 -2.18 9.72 0.54
N LEU A 76 -1.72 8.58 1.06
CA LEU A 76 -2.55 7.46 1.50
C LEU A 76 -2.32 7.27 2.99
N ASN A 77 -3.29 7.65 3.81
CA ASN A 77 -3.15 7.68 5.27
C ASN A 77 -4.19 6.78 5.94
N GLU A 78 -3.76 6.02 6.94
CA GLU A 78 -4.68 5.28 7.83
C GLU A 78 -5.59 4.28 7.08
N ILE A 79 -5.06 3.62 6.04
CA ILE A 79 -5.84 2.65 5.24
C ILE A 79 -5.51 1.23 5.68
N GLU A 80 -6.55 0.46 5.99
CA GLU A 80 -6.49 -0.99 6.10
C GLU A 80 -6.86 -1.62 4.75
N TRP A 81 -5.90 -2.27 4.10
CA TRP A 81 -6.08 -2.76 2.73
C TRP A 81 -6.80 -4.11 2.65
N ALA A 82 -6.73 -4.93 3.70
CA ALA A 82 -7.35 -6.26 3.68
C ALA A 82 -8.89 -6.22 3.48
N PRO A 83 -9.65 -5.33 4.15
CA PRO A 83 -11.09 -5.20 3.88
C PRO A 83 -11.46 -4.66 2.50
N LEU A 84 -10.51 -4.09 1.76
CA LEU A 84 -10.69 -3.60 0.38
C LEU A 84 -10.53 -4.72 -0.66
N MET A 85 -10.01 -5.89 -0.25
CA MET A 85 -9.87 -7.05 -1.11
C MET A 85 -11.14 -7.91 -1.00
N SER A 86 -11.80 -8.17 -2.14
CA SER A 86 -12.92 -9.12 -2.17
C SER A 86 -12.43 -10.56 -2.04
N ASN A 87 -13.27 -11.44 -1.48
CA ASN A 87 -13.05 -12.88 -1.39
C ASN A 87 -13.07 -13.52 -2.79
N GLY A 88 -12.02 -13.33 -3.58
CA GLY A 88 -11.89 -13.80 -4.95
C GLY A 88 -10.44 -13.91 -5.38
N ALA A 89 -10.14 -14.92 -6.20
CA ALA A 89 -8.79 -15.48 -6.35
C ALA A 89 -7.74 -14.61 -7.07
N PHE A 90 -8.01 -13.36 -7.50
CA PHE A 90 -7.06 -12.41 -8.12
C PHE A 90 -7.68 -10.99 -8.18
N PRO A 91 -6.92 -9.86 -8.29
CA PRO A 91 -5.48 -9.64 -8.16
C PRO A 91 -5.13 -8.51 -7.14
N ASP A 92 -3.84 -8.19 -7.09
CA ASP A 92 -3.23 -7.18 -6.22
C ASP A 92 -3.97 -5.82 -6.32
N PRO A 93 -4.45 -5.23 -5.20
CA PRO A 93 -5.26 -4.01 -5.22
C PRO A 93 -4.48 -2.80 -5.70
N ILE A 94 -3.15 -2.81 -5.58
CA ILE A 94 -2.26 -1.74 -6.01
C ILE A 94 -1.40 -2.27 -7.14
N HIS A 95 -1.48 -1.62 -8.30
CA HIS A 95 -0.66 -1.94 -9.46
C HIS A 95 0.62 -1.08 -9.50
N THR A 96 0.51 0.24 -9.24
CA THR A 96 1.68 1.12 -9.15
C THR A 96 1.57 2.16 -8.03
N LEU A 97 2.74 2.54 -7.49
CA LEU A 97 2.93 3.66 -6.56
C LEU A 97 4.08 4.52 -7.06
N LYS A 98 3.84 5.80 -7.29
CA LYS A 98 4.86 6.75 -7.73
C LYS A 98 4.73 8.07 -6.99
N GLU A 99 5.83 8.54 -6.40
CA GLU A 99 5.91 9.79 -5.63
C GLU A 99 4.83 9.85 -4.53
N CYS A 100 4.47 8.71 -3.95
CA CYS A 100 3.41 8.59 -2.96
C CYS A 100 3.93 8.65 -1.52
N SER A 101 3.11 9.17 -0.61
CA SER A 101 3.32 9.09 0.83
C SER A 101 2.29 8.15 1.43
N LEU A 102 2.74 7.05 2.05
CA LEU A 102 1.91 6.02 2.66
C LEU A 102 2.14 6.02 4.17
N LYS A 103 1.23 6.63 4.94
CA LYS A 103 1.37 6.75 6.40
C LYS A 103 0.35 5.93 7.14
N TYR A 104 0.80 5.15 8.13
CA TYR A 104 -0.09 4.35 8.98
C TYR A 104 -0.99 3.38 8.20
N ASN A 105 -0.48 2.82 7.10
CA ASN A 105 -1.20 1.83 6.30
C ASN A 105 -0.96 0.42 6.84
N THR A 106 -1.96 -0.44 6.72
CA THR A 106 -1.82 -1.87 7.03
C THR A 106 -2.09 -2.72 5.80
N PHE A 107 -1.06 -3.43 5.34
CA PHE A 107 -1.11 -4.40 4.26
C PHE A 107 -1.04 -5.80 4.87
N THR A 108 -2.09 -6.61 4.73
CA THR A 108 -2.14 -7.96 5.30
C THR A 108 -2.40 -8.99 4.21
N GLU A 109 -1.55 -10.02 4.14
CA GLU A 109 -1.70 -11.17 3.22
C GLU A 109 -1.76 -10.75 1.74
N MET A 110 -1.09 -9.63 1.41
CA MET A 110 -1.05 -9.08 0.06
C MET A 110 0.16 -9.59 -0.73
N ASN A 111 0.03 -9.60 -2.05
CA ASN A 111 1.11 -9.96 -2.95
C ASN A 111 1.72 -8.71 -3.62
N PHE A 112 3.01 -8.53 -3.35
CA PHE A 112 3.89 -7.49 -3.87
C PHE A 112 5.15 -8.12 -4.49
N ASN A 113 5.03 -9.33 -5.03
CA ASN A 113 6.13 -9.98 -5.73
C ASN A 113 6.61 -9.10 -6.90
N ARG A 114 7.90 -8.74 -6.89
CA ARG A 114 8.54 -7.83 -7.86
C ARG A 114 7.96 -6.41 -7.88
N PHE A 115 7.18 -6.01 -6.88
CA PHE A 115 6.65 -4.66 -6.80
C PHE A 115 7.77 -3.65 -6.57
N ASP A 116 7.66 -2.48 -7.21
CA ASP A 116 8.63 -1.39 -7.05
C ASP A 116 8.07 -0.30 -6.13
N PHE A 117 8.60 -0.23 -4.91
CA PHE A 117 8.30 0.85 -3.97
C PHE A 117 9.28 2.01 -4.10
N SER A 118 10.35 1.91 -4.91
CA SER A 118 11.44 2.89 -4.95
C SER A 118 11.20 4.14 -5.78
N ASP A 119 10.07 4.25 -6.48
CA ASP A 119 9.75 5.38 -7.37
C ASP A 119 9.27 6.60 -6.57
N GLY A 120 10.17 7.20 -5.78
CA GLY A 120 9.91 8.43 -5.01
C GLY A 120 8.98 8.27 -3.81
N ASN A 121 8.65 7.03 -3.41
CA ASN A 121 7.69 6.80 -2.33
C ASN A 121 8.31 6.95 -0.94
N GLU A 122 7.50 7.41 0.01
CA GLU A 122 7.76 7.42 1.45
C GLU A 122 6.73 6.52 2.14
N ILE A 123 7.16 5.62 3.04
CA ILE A 123 6.26 4.72 3.79
C ILE A 123 6.59 4.82 5.28
N VAL A 124 5.70 5.43 6.06
CA VAL A 124 5.98 5.76 7.47
C VAL A 124 4.94 5.14 8.40
N GLY A 125 5.39 4.53 9.48
CA GLY A 125 4.53 3.95 10.51
C GLY A 125 3.55 2.90 9.98
N SER A 126 3.85 2.29 8.82
CA SER A 126 2.98 1.33 8.16
C SER A 126 3.39 -0.11 8.50
N MET A 127 2.52 -1.07 8.23
CA MET A 127 2.77 -2.47 8.50
C MET A 127 2.51 -3.33 7.27
N PHE A 128 3.49 -4.15 6.91
CA PHE A 128 3.35 -5.29 6.00
C PHE A 128 3.31 -6.57 6.83
N ALA A 129 2.16 -7.22 6.90
CA ALA A 129 1.95 -8.46 7.64
C ALA A 129 1.68 -9.62 6.68
N LYS A 130 2.47 -10.68 6.75
CA LYS A 130 2.32 -11.91 5.95
C LYS A 130 2.25 -11.66 4.44
N CYS A 131 2.89 -10.62 3.95
CA CYS A 131 2.89 -10.28 2.53
C CYS A 131 3.89 -11.15 1.75
N GLU A 132 3.56 -11.45 0.49
CA GLU A 132 4.51 -12.00 -0.48
C GLU A 132 5.26 -10.85 -1.15
N MET A 133 6.57 -10.79 -1.04
CA MET A 133 7.37 -9.64 -1.46
C MET A 133 8.69 -10.08 -2.12
N GLN A 134 8.68 -11.26 -2.76
CA GLN A 134 9.86 -11.80 -3.41
C GLN A 134 10.30 -10.85 -4.52
N LEU A 135 11.59 -10.51 -4.56
CA LEU A 135 12.16 -9.56 -5.52
C LEU A 135 11.56 -8.13 -5.46
N ALA A 136 10.82 -7.77 -4.40
CA ALA A 136 10.33 -6.40 -4.23
C ALA A 136 11.51 -5.40 -4.10
N ASN A 137 11.33 -4.19 -4.63
CA ASN A 137 12.33 -3.15 -4.62
C ASN A 137 11.95 -2.03 -3.64
N PHE A 138 12.73 -1.91 -2.57
CA PHE A 138 12.64 -0.85 -1.56
C PHE A 138 13.83 0.10 -1.60
N LYS A 139 14.61 0.08 -2.68
CA LYS A 139 15.89 0.78 -2.71
C LYS A 139 15.70 2.28 -2.49
N GLY A 140 16.37 2.85 -1.48
CA GLY A 140 16.28 4.28 -1.18
C GLY A 140 14.95 4.75 -0.60
N VAL A 141 14.02 3.84 -0.26
CA VAL A 141 12.73 4.19 0.33
C VAL A 141 12.90 4.57 1.80
N GLU A 142 12.26 5.66 2.21
CA GLU A 142 12.11 6.02 3.62
C GLU A 142 11.02 5.15 4.25
N LEU A 143 11.43 4.26 5.15
CA LEU A 143 10.60 3.23 5.80
C LEU A 143 10.45 3.51 7.31
N HIS A 144 10.52 4.76 7.76
CA HIS A 144 10.56 5.10 9.19
C HIS A 144 9.40 4.49 9.98
N GLU A 145 9.72 3.69 11.00
CA GLU A 145 8.74 2.95 11.81
C GLU A 145 7.87 1.96 11.01
N THR A 146 8.29 1.57 9.81
CA THR A 146 7.58 0.59 8.99
C THR A 146 8.02 -0.82 9.32
N GLU A 147 7.03 -1.68 9.58
CA GLU A 147 7.24 -3.05 10.05
C GLU A 147 6.95 -4.08 8.97
N PHE A 148 7.84 -5.08 8.86
CA PHE A 148 7.67 -6.26 8.01
C PHE A 148 7.58 -7.49 8.90
N TYR A 149 6.35 -7.97 9.09
CA TYR A 149 6.03 -9.09 9.99
C TYR A 149 5.66 -10.33 9.20
N GLN A 150 6.34 -11.46 9.46
CA GLN A 150 6.07 -12.75 8.80
C GLN A 150 6.03 -12.71 7.26
N CYS A 151 6.81 -11.82 6.63
CA CYS A 151 6.78 -11.62 5.18
C CYS A 151 7.74 -12.55 4.43
N ASP A 152 7.46 -12.77 3.14
CA ASP A 152 8.40 -13.42 2.23
C ASP A 152 9.20 -12.36 1.45
N LEU A 153 10.38 -12.02 1.96
CA LEU A 153 11.26 -10.97 1.41
C LEU A 153 12.43 -11.56 0.61
N ARG A 154 12.32 -12.80 0.12
CA ARG A 154 13.43 -13.43 -0.60
C ARG A 154 13.83 -12.60 -1.81
N LYS A 155 15.11 -12.28 -1.91
CA LYS A 155 15.69 -11.43 -2.97
C LYS A 155 15.15 -10.00 -3.04
N ALA A 156 14.40 -9.54 -2.03
CA ALA A 156 14.00 -8.15 -1.94
C ALA A 156 15.22 -7.23 -1.78
N ASP A 157 15.11 -6.00 -2.26
CA ASP A 157 16.20 -5.04 -2.30
C ASP A 157 15.92 -3.85 -1.38
N PHE A 158 16.51 -3.85 -0.19
CA PHE A 158 16.44 -2.78 0.81
C PHE A 158 17.72 -1.93 0.82
N ARG A 159 18.55 -2.00 -0.22
CA ARG A 159 19.77 -1.19 -0.26
C ARG A 159 19.40 0.29 -0.21
N ASP A 160 20.14 1.05 0.58
CA ASP A 160 19.96 2.50 0.73
C ASP A 160 18.61 2.93 1.32
N ALA A 161 17.72 1.98 1.67
CA ALA A 161 16.51 2.24 2.44
C ALA A 161 16.85 2.50 3.91
N ALA A 162 15.97 3.20 4.63
CA ALA A 162 16.18 3.53 6.05
C ALA A 162 14.90 3.38 6.87
N GLY A 163 15.03 3.09 8.17
CA GLY A 163 13.92 3.11 9.13
C GLY A 163 13.08 1.83 9.23
N TYR A 164 13.41 0.81 8.44
CA TYR A 164 12.67 -0.46 8.42
C TYR A 164 12.90 -1.31 9.68
N LYS A 165 11.85 -2.00 10.10
CA LYS A 165 11.91 -3.05 11.12
C LYS A 165 11.43 -4.36 10.50
N VAL A 166 12.26 -5.39 10.55
CA VAL A 166 11.96 -6.68 9.93
C VAL A 166 11.99 -7.75 11.00
N ASP A 167 10.88 -8.49 11.14
CA ASP A 167 10.84 -9.71 11.95
C ASP A 167 11.70 -10.78 11.29
N ILE A 168 12.98 -10.86 11.69
CA ILE A 168 13.94 -11.79 11.11
C ILE A 168 13.70 -13.26 11.48
N LEU A 169 12.87 -13.52 12.50
CA LEU A 169 12.55 -14.88 12.97
C LEU A 169 11.34 -15.45 12.25
N GLY A 170 10.35 -14.61 11.96
CA GLY A 170 9.14 -14.97 11.22
C GLY A 170 9.23 -14.79 9.71
N SER A 171 10.13 -13.92 9.21
CA SER A 171 10.22 -13.60 7.78
C SER A 171 11.27 -14.42 7.04
N ARG A 172 11.08 -14.59 5.72
CA ARG A 172 12.01 -15.29 4.84
C ARG A 172 12.91 -14.29 4.12
N LEU A 173 14.19 -14.24 4.49
CA LEU A 173 15.14 -13.22 4.01
C LEU A 173 16.21 -13.73 3.04
N LYS A 174 16.10 -14.97 2.56
CA LYS A 174 17.15 -15.57 1.71
C LYS A 174 17.43 -14.67 0.49
N ASP A 175 18.70 -14.32 0.31
CA ASP A 175 19.21 -13.47 -0.76
C ASP A 175 18.65 -12.03 -0.79
N ALA A 176 17.95 -11.59 0.26
CA ALA A 176 17.57 -10.19 0.43
C ALA A 176 18.81 -9.31 0.61
N LYS A 177 18.76 -8.08 0.09
CA LYS A 177 19.91 -7.17 0.05
C LYS A 177 19.68 -5.98 0.97
N PHE A 178 20.66 -5.65 1.80
CA PHE A 178 20.61 -4.54 2.74
C PHE A 178 21.91 -3.74 2.69
N SER A 179 21.88 -2.44 3.03
CA SER A 179 23.07 -1.58 3.14
C SER A 179 23.48 -1.39 4.61
N LEU A 180 24.79 -1.33 4.89
CA LEU A 180 25.30 -0.84 6.17
C LEU A 180 25.29 0.70 6.18
N PRO A 181 25.13 1.36 7.34
CA PRO A 181 24.96 0.76 8.67
C PRO A 181 23.54 0.25 8.96
N GLU A 182 22.54 0.57 8.13
CA GLU A 182 21.13 0.30 8.42
C GLU A 182 20.82 -1.19 8.65
N ALA A 183 21.52 -2.10 7.97
CA ALA A 183 21.38 -3.55 8.16
C ALA A 183 21.61 -4.01 9.62
N VAL A 184 22.24 -3.19 10.46
CA VAL A 184 22.36 -3.45 11.90
C VAL A 184 20.98 -3.55 12.59
N ASN A 185 19.96 -2.85 12.09
CA ASN A 185 18.59 -2.91 12.63
C ASN A 185 17.97 -4.31 12.55
N LEU A 186 18.45 -5.18 11.67
CA LEU A 186 18.02 -6.59 11.61
C LEU A 186 18.37 -7.36 12.88
N LEU A 187 19.33 -6.89 13.67
CA LEU A 187 19.75 -7.53 14.91
C LEU A 187 18.91 -7.09 16.12
N ALA A 188 18.02 -6.11 15.95
CA ALA A 188 17.26 -5.50 17.05
C ALA A 188 16.42 -6.53 17.84
N ASP A 189 15.83 -7.50 17.14
CA ASP A 189 14.96 -8.52 17.76
C ASP A 189 15.71 -9.61 18.54
N LEU A 190 17.03 -9.69 18.37
CA LEU A 190 17.84 -10.75 18.99
C LEU A 190 18.12 -10.53 20.48
N LYS A 191 17.72 -9.38 21.05
CA LYS A 191 17.99 -8.99 22.45
C LYS A 191 19.48 -9.08 22.81
N ILE A 192 20.35 -8.75 21.85
CA ILE A 192 21.81 -8.76 22.01
C ILE A 192 22.34 -7.33 22.23
N LYS A 193 23.58 -7.23 22.72
CA LYS A 193 24.28 -5.94 22.87
C LYS A 193 25.21 -5.73 21.68
N LEU A 194 25.09 -4.58 21.03
CA LEU A 194 25.99 -4.11 19.98
C LEU A 194 26.99 -3.11 20.59
N SER A 195 28.21 -3.06 20.05
CA SER A 195 29.32 -2.22 20.54
C SER A 195 30.01 -1.49 19.41
#